data_AF-A0A1H4NUT7-F1
#
_entry.id   AF-A0A1H4NUT7-F1
#
_cell.length_a   1.000
_cell.length_b   1.000
_cell.length_c   1.000
_cell.angle_alpha   90.00
_cell.angle_beta   90.00
_cell.angle_gamma   90.00
#
_symmetry.space_group_name_H-M   'P 1'
#
loop_
_entity.id
_entity.type
_entity.pdbx_description
1 polymer ?
#
loop_
_entity_poly.entity_id
_entity_poly.type
_entity_poly.pdbx_seq_one_letter_code
_entity_poly.pdbx_strand_id
1 'polypeptide(L)'
;MARISTFERDLKLATAGMAPENIAKELAAFARQELAAVIQSGEGSERYDRYVNGNLGAAEETVVPPGPILYVFHWWREIVEFALQTAVERSPEKSGRYKRAWFIMTPGGVVKSFDEIPINSTVILTNNQPYSRKIDVGHMLMSVPPGVVEDVRKAVMARFGNFVTAKRTMITLPGGYILKGHFRRGYRPFARTKLRKDTMAGAQMTYPALVLTMKVS
;
A
#
# COMPACT_ATOMS: atom_id res chain seq x y z
N MET A 1 -2.68 7.30 -27.83
CA MET A 1 -3.21 6.25 -28.73
C MET A 1 -2.29 5.90 -29.91
N ALA A 2 -1.16 6.59 -30.15
CA ALA A 2 -0.28 6.33 -31.31
C ALA A 2 0.77 5.22 -31.14
N ARG A 3 0.88 4.58 -29.97
CA ARG A 3 1.96 3.61 -29.65
C ARG A 3 1.57 2.15 -29.94
N ILE A 4 0.28 1.83 -29.92
CA ILE A 4 -0.24 0.46 -30.14
C ILE A 4 -0.28 0.11 -31.65
N SER A 5 -0.65 1.06 -32.50
CA SER A 5 -0.72 0.86 -33.96
C SER A 5 0.65 0.65 -34.62
N THR A 6 1.71 1.25 -34.07
CA THR A 6 3.08 1.07 -34.54
C THR A 6 3.60 -0.32 -34.19
N PHE A 7 3.37 -0.77 -32.96
CA PHE A 7 3.72 -2.13 -32.53
C PHE A 7 3.04 -3.21 -33.38
N GLU A 8 1.75 -3.05 -33.70
CA GLU A 8 1.02 -4.00 -34.55
C GLU A 8 1.61 -4.12 -35.96
N ARG A 9 2.12 -3.01 -36.50
CA ARG A 9 2.74 -2.95 -37.84
C ARG A 9 4.12 -3.58 -37.85
N ASP A 10 4.93 -3.30 -36.82
CA ASP A 10 6.27 -3.86 -36.65
C ASP A 10 6.21 -5.38 -36.38
N LEU A 11 5.22 -5.83 -35.60
CA LEU A 11 5.01 -7.25 -35.33
C LEU A 11 4.58 -7.99 -36.62
N LYS A 12 3.65 -7.42 -37.41
CA LYS A 12 3.28 -7.97 -38.73
C LYS A 12 4.47 -8.04 -39.70
N LEU A 13 5.41 -7.09 -39.61
CA LEU A 13 6.59 -7.03 -40.48
C LEU A 13 7.67 -8.04 -40.04
N ALA A 14 7.88 -8.20 -38.73
CA ALA A 14 8.82 -9.16 -38.15
C ALA A 14 8.34 -10.62 -38.28
N THR A 15 7.03 -10.84 -38.32
CA THR A 15 6.44 -12.17 -38.47
C THR A 15 6.10 -12.54 -39.92
N ALA A 16 6.48 -11.71 -40.90
CA ALA A 16 6.24 -11.97 -42.31
C ALA A 16 7.02 -13.23 -42.76
N GLY A 17 6.35 -14.39 -42.71
CA GLY A 17 6.92 -15.70 -43.05
C GLY A 17 6.74 -16.78 -41.98
N MET A 18 6.27 -16.44 -40.77
CA MET A 18 5.94 -17.41 -39.72
C MET A 18 4.47 -17.79 -39.75
N ALA A 19 4.17 -19.08 -39.58
CA ALA A 19 2.79 -19.53 -39.35
C ALA A 19 2.24 -18.89 -38.06
N PRO A 20 0.96 -18.45 -38.03
CA PRO A 20 0.35 -17.81 -36.86
C PRO A 20 0.52 -18.60 -35.55
N GLU A 21 0.49 -19.93 -35.65
CA GLU A 21 0.67 -20.86 -34.52
C GLU A 21 2.08 -20.79 -33.91
N ASN A 22 3.11 -20.62 -34.74
CA ASN A 22 4.48 -20.46 -34.26
C ASN A 22 4.66 -19.11 -33.56
N ILE A 23 4.01 -18.05 -34.05
CA ILE A 23 4.04 -16.72 -33.43
C ILE A 23 3.39 -16.76 -32.04
N ALA A 24 2.21 -17.39 -31.92
CA ALA A 24 1.52 -17.51 -30.64
C ALA A 24 2.36 -18.28 -29.60
N LYS A 25 3.00 -19.37 -30.03
CA LYS A 25 3.86 -20.19 -29.16
C LYS A 25 5.09 -19.43 -28.66
N GLU A 26 5.78 -18.73 -29.55
CA GLU A 26 6.95 -17.91 -29.17
C GLU A 26 6.54 -16.76 -28.25
N LEU A 27 5.41 -16.09 -28.53
CA LEU A 27 4.91 -15.01 -27.69
C LEU A 27 4.51 -15.50 -26.28
N ALA A 28 3.89 -16.68 -26.18
CA ALA A 28 3.57 -17.31 -24.89
C ALA A 28 4.84 -17.69 -24.10
N ALA A 29 5.86 -18.24 -24.78
CA ALA A 29 7.13 -18.60 -24.14
C ALA A 29 7.86 -17.36 -23.63
N PHE A 30 7.95 -16.31 -24.45
CA PHE A 30 8.51 -15.02 -24.08
C PHE A 30 7.77 -14.40 -22.88
N ALA A 31 6.43 -14.37 -22.91
CA ALA A 31 5.63 -13.82 -21.83
C ALA A 31 5.85 -14.54 -20.48
N ARG A 32 6.03 -15.87 -20.49
CA ARG A 32 6.35 -16.63 -19.26
C ARG A 32 7.76 -16.34 -18.75
N GLN A 33 8.73 -16.22 -19.65
CA GLN A 33 10.11 -15.91 -19.29
C GLN A 33 10.21 -14.52 -18.65
N GLU A 34 9.57 -13.52 -19.26
CA GLU A 34 9.50 -12.16 -18.73
C GLU A 34 8.77 -12.11 -17.39
N LEU A 35 7.64 -12.81 -17.26
CA LEU A 35 6.93 -12.92 -15.98
C LEU A 35 7.85 -13.50 -14.88
N ALA A 36 8.54 -14.60 -15.17
CA ALA A 36 9.46 -15.22 -14.22
C ALA A 36 10.62 -14.29 -13.84
N ALA A 37 11.19 -13.58 -14.82
CA ALA A 37 12.27 -12.62 -14.59
C ALA A 37 11.81 -11.44 -13.70
N VAL A 38 10.62 -10.90 -13.95
CA VAL A 38 10.04 -9.78 -13.20
C VAL A 38 9.65 -10.21 -11.78
N ILE A 39 9.14 -11.43 -11.58
CA ILE A 39 8.93 -12.01 -10.24
C ILE A 39 10.26 -12.19 -9.52
N GLN A 40 11.28 -12.75 -10.20
CA GLN A 40 12.58 -13.01 -9.60
C GLN A 40 13.33 -11.71 -9.24
N SER A 41 13.18 -10.65 -10.03
CA SER A 41 13.77 -9.34 -9.73
C SER A 41 13.06 -8.61 -8.59
N GLY A 42 11.86 -9.06 -8.18
CA GLY A 42 11.02 -8.40 -7.20
C GLY A 42 10.24 -7.20 -7.74
N GLU A 43 10.28 -6.96 -9.06
CA GLU A 43 9.45 -5.96 -9.74
C GLU A 43 8.01 -6.45 -10.00
N GLY A 44 7.79 -7.77 -9.95
CA GLY A 44 6.49 -8.45 -10.02
C GLY A 44 6.15 -9.24 -8.76
N SER A 45 4.86 -9.53 -8.59
CA SER A 45 4.35 -10.36 -7.50
C SER A 45 4.04 -11.77 -8.01
N GLU A 46 4.24 -12.79 -7.17
CA GLU A 46 3.77 -14.16 -7.45
C GLU A 46 2.25 -14.24 -7.58
N ARG A 47 1.53 -13.22 -7.09
CA ARG A 47 0.08 -13.10 -7.20
C ARG A 47 -0.27 -12.13 -8.31
N TYR A 48 -0.88 -12.63 -9.36
CA TYR A 48 -1.31 -11.81 -10.51
C TYR A 48 -2.56 -12.39 -11.17
N ASP A 49 -3.30 -11.51 -11.83
CA ASP A 49 -4.29 -11.90 -12.82
C ASP A 49 -3.64 -11.91 -14.20
N ARG A 50 -3.92 -12.95 -14.98
CA ARG A 50 -3.49 -13.07 -16.38
C ARG A 50 -4.65 -12.77 -17.31
N TYR A 51 -4.42 -11.94 -18.31
CA TYR A 51 -5.36 -11.66 -19.38
C TYR A 51 -4.72 -12.01 -20.72
N VAL A 52 -5.39 -12.84 -21.51
CA VAL A 52 -4.95 -13.20 -22.87
C VAL A 52 -6.01 -12.73 -23.85
N ASN A 53 -5.66 -11.81 -24.74
CA ASN A 53 -6.63 -11.14 -25.63
C ASN A 53 -7.83 -10.53 -24.86
N GLY A 54 -7.62 -10.10 -23.61
CA GLY A 54 -8.66 -9.57 -22.73
C GLY A 54 -9.45 -10.63 -21.94
N ASN A 55 -9.22 -11.93 -22.16
CA ASN A 55 -9.85 -13.00 -21.42
C ASN A 55 -9.09 -13.29 -20.12
N LEU A 56 -9.74 -13.07 -18.98
CA LEU A 56 -9.20 -13.36 -17.66
C LEU A 56 -8.95 -14.86 -17.48
N GLY A 57 -7.77 -15.22 -17.00
CA GLY A 57 -7.38 -16.59 -16.63
C GLY A 57 -7.04 -17.52 -17.79
N ALA A 58 -7.30 -17.10 -19.04
CA ALA A 58 -6.97 -17.88 -20.23
C ALA A 58 -5.47 -18.22 -20.27
N ALA A 59 -5.13 -19.41 -20.79
CA ALA A 59 -3.74 -19.86 -20.89
C ALA A 59 -2.97 -19.03 -21.94
N GLU A 60 -1.68 -18.77 -21.71
CA GLU A 60 -0.83 -17.95 -22.58
C GLU A 60 -0.83 -18.46 -24.02
N GLU A 61 -0.87 -19.78 -24.19
CA GLU A 61 -0.89 -20.46 -25.50
C GLU A 61 -2.14 -20.16 -26.32
N THR A 62 -3.22 -19.68 -25.70
CA THR A 62 -4.46 -19.33 -26.39
C THR A 62 -4.42 -17.93 -27.02
N VAL A 63 -3.28 -17.25 -26.94
CA VAL A 63 -3.10 -15.93 -27.54
C VAL A 63 -3.33 -15.98 -29.05
N VAL A 64 -4.15 -15.05 -29.54
CA VAL A 64 -4.37 -14.85 -30.98
C VAL A 64 -3.64 -13.57 -31.38
N PRO A 65 -2.48 -13.68 -32.07
CA PRO A 65 -1.75 -12.52 -32.56
C PRO A 65 -2.61 -11.67 -33.51
N PRO A 66 -2.49 -10.33 -33.50
CA PRO A 66 -1.52 -9.52 -32.74
C PRO A 66 -1.98 -9.11 -31.33
N GLY A 67 -2.84 -9.90 -30.66
CA GLY A 67 -3.36 -9.55 -29.34
C GLY A 67 -2.37 -9.71 -28.17
N PRO A 68 -2.59 -8.99 -27.05
CA PRO A 68 -1.66 -8.94 -25.93
C PRO A 68 -1.88 -10.07 -24.90
N ILE A 69 -0.80 -10.38 -24.17
CA ILE A 69 -0.83 -11.05 -22.87
C ILE A 69 -0.49 -10.01 -21.80
N LEU A 70 -1.35 -9.86 -20.79
CA LEU A 70 -1.16 -8.90 -19.70
C LEU A 70 -1.15 -9.63 -18.35
N TYR A 71 -0.22 -9.24 -17.49
CA TYR A 71 -0.16 -9.65 -16.09
C TYR A 71 -0.43 -8.45 -15.19
N VAL A 72 -1.41 -8.58 -14.31
CA VAL A 72 -1.79 -7.54 -13.34
C VAL A 72 -1.42 -8.03 -11.95
N PHE A 73 -0.32 -7.52 -11.40
CA PHE A 73 0.21 -7.93 -10.09
C PHE A 73 -0.61 -7.38 -8.92
N HIS A 74 -0.89 -8.25 -7.94
CA HIS A 74 -1.63 -7.94 -6.72
C HIS A 74 -0.69 -7.53 -5.58
N TRP A 75 -0.14 -6.32 -5.67
CA TRP A 75 0.86 -5.83 -4.72
C TRP A 75 0.32 -5.42 -3.35
N TRP A 76 -0.93 -4.97 -3.28
CA TRP A 76 -1.45 -4.35 -2.06
C TRP A 76 -1.44 -5.29 -0.88
N ARG A 77 -1.82 -6.56 -1.09
CA ARG A 77 -1.88 -7.54 -0.02
C ARG A 77 -0.52 -7.72 0.67
N GLU A 78 0.54 -8.00 -0.09
CA GLU A 78 1.86 -8.26 0.49
C GLU A 78 2.36 -7.04 1.28
N ILE A 79 2.21 -5.85 0.71
CA ILE A 79 2.66 -4.60 1.33
C ILE A 79 1.89 -4.30 2.61
N VAL A 80 0.58 -4.49 2.57
CA VAL A 80 -0.32 -4.25 3.70
C VAL A 80 -0.07 -5.26 4.83
N GLU A 81 0.04 -6.54 4.51
CA GLU A 81 0.33 -7.60 5.49
C GLU A 81 1.68 -7.33 6.18
N PHE A 82 2.71 -6.98 5.39
CA PHE A 82 4.01 -6.59 5.94
C PHE A 82 3.94 -5.35 6.83
N ALA A 83 3.22 -4.31 6.42
CA ALA A 83 3.07 -3.08 7.20
C ALA A 83 2.31 -3.32 8.51
N LEU A 84 1.24 -4.12 8.48
CA LEU A 84 0.48 -4.53 9.66
C LEU A 84 1.35 -5.32 10.63
N GLN A 85 2.06 -6.34 10.13
CA GLN A 85 2.96 -7.16 10.94
C GLN A 85 4.02 -6.29 11.61
N THR A 86 4.69 -5.42 10.83
CA THR A 86 5.70 -4.50 11.35
C THR A 86 5.11 -3.58 12.44
N ALA A 87 3.88 -3.07 12.25
CA ALA A 87 3.23 -2.22 13.22
C ALA A 87 2.91 -2.96 14.52
N VAL A 88 2.49 -4.22 14.44
CA VAL A 88 2.23 -5.09 15.60
C VAL A 88 3.54 -5.39 16.35
N GLU A 89 4.61 -5.74 15.65
CA GLU A 89 5.91 -6.05 16.25
C GLU A 89 6.52 -4.85 16.97
N ARG A 90 6.42 -3.66 16.37
CA ARG A 90 6.92 -2.40 16.94
C ARG A 90 6.03 -1.80 18.03
N SER A 91 4.84 -2.35 18.24
CA SER A 91 3.88 -1.81 19.19
C SER A 91 4.14 -2.26 20.63
N PRO A 92 3.91 -1.40 21.64
CA PRO A 92 4.01 -1.80 23.03
C PRO A 92 2.95 -2.82 23.42
N GLU A 93 3.27 -3.66 24.40
CA GLU A 93 2.37 -4.67 24.92
C GLU A 93 2.25 -4.58 26.44
N LYS A 94 1.02 -4.30 26.89
CA LYS A 94 0.61 -4.47 28.30
C LYS A 94 -0.60 -5.40 28.40
N SER A 95 -1.64 -5.12 27.63
CA SER A 95 -2.84 -5.99 27.47
C SER A 95 -3.05 -6.48 26.03
N GLY A 96 -2.13 -6.14 25.13
CA GLY A 96 -2.24 -6.36 23.68
C GLY A 96 -3.31 -5.54 22.95
N ARG A 97 -4.12 -4.73 23.67
CA ARG A 97 -5.20 -3.92 23.05
C ARG A 97 -4.69 -2.97 21.97
N TYR A 98 -3.52 -2.37 22.17
CA TYR A 98 -2.92 -1.49 21.17
C TYR A 98 -2.47 -2.26 19.92
N LYS A 99 -1.75 -3.38 20.11
CA LYS A 99 -1.32 -4.28 19.03
C LYS A 99 -2.47 -4.76 18.15
N ARG A 100 -3.59 -5.18 18.75
CA ARG A 100 -4.77 -5.68 18.01
C ARG A 100 -5.61 -4.60 17.32
N ALA A 101 -5.33 -3.33 17.58
CA ALA A 101 -6.15 -2.22 17.09
C ALA A 101 -5.60 -1.57 15.80
N TRP A 102 -4.56 -2.13 15.20
CA TRP A 102 -4.12 -1.75 13.87
C TRP A 102 -5.10 -2.26 12.82
N PHE A 103 -5.43 -1.41 11.86
CA PHE A 103 -6.30 -1.76 10.77
C PHE A 103 -5.97 -0.94 9.53
N ILE A 104 -6.52 -1.37 8.40
CA ILE A 104 -6.32 -0.76 7.09
C ILE A 104 -7.62 -0.13 6.64
N MET A 105 -7.52 1.05 6.08
CA MET A 105 -8.63 1.73 5.43
C MET A 105 -8.18 2.38 4.13
N THR A 106 -9.14 2.62 3.24
CA THR A 106 -9.02 3.55 2.12
C THR A 106 -9.85 4.80 2.46
N PRO A 107 -9.82 5.86 1.64
CA PRO A 107 -10.76 6.96 1.76
C PRO A 107 -12.24 6.52 1.79
N GLY A 108 -12.56 5.35 1.21
CA GLY A 108 -13.90 4.76 1.21
C GLY A 108 -14.29 4.00 2.49
N GLY A 109 -13.36 3.79 3.44
CA GLY A 109 -13.62 3.12 4.71
C GLY A 109 -12.67 1.97 5.02
N VAL A 110 -13.00 1.21 6.07
CA VAL A 110 -12.19 0.07 6.53
C VAL A 110 -12.21 -1.04 5.48
N VAL A 111 -11.04 -1.54 5.12
CA VAL A 111 -10.88 -2.62 4.14
C VAL A 111 -11.01 -3.97 4.82
N LYS A 112 -11.81 -4.88 4.22
CA LYS A 112 -11.96 -6.26 4.70
C LYS A 112 -11.10 -7.26 3.91
N SER A 113 -10.91 -7.02 2.62
CA SER A 113 -10.10 -7.85 1.72
C SER A 113 -9.04 -6.99 1.05
N PHE A 114 -7.76 -7.38 1.17
CA PHE A 114 -6.66 -6.61 0.60
C PHE A 114 -6.50 -6.82 -0.92
N ASP A 115 -7.02 -7.93 -1.46
CA ASP A 115 -7.02 -8.20 -2.90
C ASP A 115 -8.01 -7.30 -3.66
N GLU A 116 -9.03 -6.82 -2.97
CA GLU A 116 -10.04 -5.93 -3.57
C GLU A 116 -9.57 -4.48 -3.64
N ILE A 117 -8.38 -4.16 -3.12
CA ILE A 117 -7.85 -2.79 -3.17
C ILE A 117 -7.34 -2.51 -4.59
N PRO A 118 -7.92 -1.53 -5.32
CA PRO A 118 -7.42 -1.16 -6.64
C PRO A 118 -5.98 -0.64 -6.56
N ILE A 119 -5.14 -0.97 -7.56
CA ILE A 119 -3.71 -0.58 -7.59
C ILE A 119 -3.48 0.92 -7.39
N ASN A 120 -4.36 1.76 -7.96
CA ASN A 120 -4.26 3.24 -7.89
C ASN A 120 -4.87 3.83 -6.61
N SER A 121 -5.23 3.01 -5.63
CA SER A 121 -5.86 3.48 -4.40
C SER A 121 -4.86 4.05 -3.41
N THR A 122 -5.34 4.95 -2.56
CA THR A 122 -4.64 5.36 -1.35
C THR A 122 -4.98 4.40 -0.23
N VAL A 123 -3.97 3.75 0.34
CA VAL A 123 -4.12 2.83 1.48
C VAL A 123 -3.60 3.48 2.73
N ILE A 124 -4.31 3.32 3.84
CA ILE A 124 -4.03 4.00 5.11
C ILE A 124 -3.98 2.94 6.20
N LEU A 125 -2.81 2.81 6.85
CA LEU A 125 -2.64 2.05 8.08
C LEU A 125 -2.73 2.98 9.28
N THR A 126 -3.58 2.66 10.25
CA THR A 126 -3.75 3.46 11.46
C THR A 126 -4.25 2.62 12.65
N ASN A 127 -4.36 3.25 13.81
CA ASN A 127 -4.79 2.63 15.05
C ASN A 127 -5.84 3.51 15.74
N ASN A 128 -7.02 2.97 16.03
CA ASN A 128 -8.15 3.75 16.53
C ASN A 128 -8.15 3.99 18.04
N GLN A 129 -7.14 3.52 18.78
CA GLN A 129 -7.13 3.68 20.23
C GLN A 129 -6.99 5.15 20.63
N PRO A 130 -7.73 5.62 21.65
CA PRO A 130 -7.77 7.04 22.04
C PRO A 130 -6.43 7.58 22.58
N TYR A 131 -5.46 6.71 22.83
CA TYR A 131 -4.11 7.04 23.27
C TYR A 131 -3.04 6.79 22.19
N SER A 132 -3.42 6.39 20.96
CA SER A 132 -2.48 6.09 19.88
C SER A 132 -1.55 7.26 19.58
N ARG A 133 -2.10 8.48 19.46
CA ARG A 133 -1.29 9.68 19.27
C ARG A 133 -0.25 9.86 20.37
N LYS A 134 -0.61 9.64 21.64
CA LYS A 134 0.32 9.82 22.76
C LYS A 134 1.46 8.81 22.74
N ILE A 135 1.18 7.57 22.36
CA ILE A 135 2.20 6.53 22.18
C ILE A 135 3.16 6.92 21.06
N ASP A 136 2.64 7.21 19.86
CA ASP A 136 3.48 7.47 18.68
C ASP A 136 4.35 8.73 18.85
N VAL A 137 3.83 9.79 19.47
CA VAL A 137 4.60 11.04 19.68
C VAL A 137 5.48 11.02 20.93
N GLY A 138 5.43 9.98 21.76
CA GLY A 138 6.25 9.86 22.98
C GLY A 138 5.76 10.65 24.20
N HIS A 139 4.49 11.04 24.24
CA HIS A 139 3.87 11.66 25.42
C HIS A 139 3.31 10.65 26.43
N MET A 140 3.42 9.35 26.15
CA MET A 140 3.09 8.27 27.06
C MET A 140 4.30 7.35 27.16
N LEU A 141 4.80 7.12 28.38
CA LEU A 141 5.91 6.20 28.61
C LEU A 141 5.43 4.77 28.36
N MET A 142 6.09 4.07 27.45
CA MET A 142 5.76 2.70 27.06
C MET A 142 7.00 1.81 27.11
N SER A 143 6.80 0.50 26.94
CA SER A 143 7.88 -0.50 26.89
C SER A 143 8.71 -0.48 25.60
N VAL A 144 8.30 0.32 24.61
CA VAL A 144 8.98 0.48 23.32
C VAL A 144 9.21 1.97 23.04
N PRO A 145 10.21 2.32 22.20
CA PRO A 145 10.41 3.70 21.76
C PRO A 145 9.16 4.27 21.05
N PRO A 146 8.97 5.60 21.10
CA PRO A 146 7.93 6.26 20.31
C PRO A 146 8.23 6.19 18.81
N GLY A 147 7.26 6.58 17.97
CA GLY A 147 7.44 6.68 16.52
C GLY A 147 7.12 5.40 15.75
N VAL A 148 6.22 4.55 16.27
CA VAL A 148 5.80 3.29 15.63
C VAL A 148 5.46 3.47 14.15
N VAL A 149 4.68 4.51 13.79
CA VAL A 149 4.30 4.75 12.39
C VAL A 149 5.50 5.13 11.51
N GLU A 150 6.46 5.86 12.07
CA GLU A 150 7.68 6.23 11.34
C GLU A 150 8.60 5.03 11.12
N ASP A 151 8.69 4.12 12.10
CA ASP A 151 9.44 2.88 11.95
C ASP A 151 8.81 1.95 10.91
N VAL A 152 7.47 1.83 10.89
CA VAL A 152 6.77 1.10 9.82
C VAL A 152 7.02 1.76 8.47
N ARG A 153 6.97 3.09 8.38
CA ARG A 153 7.28 3.83 7.15
C ARG A 153 8.67 3.47 6.62
N LYS A 154 9.69 3.49 7.48
CA LYS A 154 11.07 3.15 7.11
C LYS A 154 11.18 1.70 6.63
N ALA A 155 10.55 0.76 7.33
CA ALA A 155 10.56 -0.65 6.95
C ALA A 155 9.88 -0.89 5.58
N VAL A 156 8.70 -0.29 5.37
CA VAL A 156 7.99 -0.38 4.08
C VAL A 156 8.81 0.25 2.96
N MET A 157 9.39 1.43 3.18
CA MET A 157 10.22 2.08 2.16
C MET A 157 11.51 1.31 1.86
N ALA A 158 12.09 0.63 2.85
CA ALA A 158 13.29 -0.19 2.65
C ALA A 158 13.02 -1.42 1.76
N ARG A 159 11.83 -2.04 1.90
CA ARG A 159 11.47 -3.24 1.14
C ARG A 159 10.76 -2.95 -0.18
N PHE A 160 9.87 -1.96 -0.20
CA PHE A 160 8.94 -1.69 -1.31
C PHE A 160 9.10 -0.29 -1.90
N GLY A 161 10.16 0.43 -1.54
CA GLY A 161 10.38 1.82 -1.94
C GLY A 161 10.54 2.03 -3.46
N ASN A 162 10.77 0.97 -4.23
CA ASN A 162 10.87 1.05 -5.69
C ASN A 162 9.50 1.37 -6.33
N PHE A 163 8.41 0.81 -5.81
CA PHE A 163 7.06 0.93 -6.37
C PHE A 163 6.02 1.56 -5.43
N VAL A 164 6.34 1.76 -4.14
CA VAL A 164 5.45 2.44 -3.20
C VAL A 164 6.05 3.75 -2.69
N THR A 165 5.18 4.72 -2.49
CA THR A 165 5.44 5.90 -1.69
C THR A 165 4.73 5.77 -0.35
N ALA A 166 5.46 5.96 0.74
CA ALA A 166 4.91 5.89 2.10
C ALA A 166 5.13 7.23 2.83
N LYS A 167 4.03 7.81 3.34
CA LYS A 167 4.02 9.09 4.06
C LYS A 167 3.40 8.92 5.45
N ARG A 168 4.10 9.37 6.47
CA ARG A 168 3.53 9.54 7.81
C ARG A 168 2.68 10.81 7.85
N THR A 169 1.47 10.71 8.38
CA THR A 169 0.57 11.85 8.57
C THR A 169 -0.29 11.68 9.84
N MET A 170 -1.05 12.71 10.16
CA MET A 170 -2.07 12.71 11.20
C MET A 170 -3.44 12.83 10.53
N ILE A 171 -4.33 11.87 10.72
CA ILE A 171 -5.69 11.86 10.13
C ILE A 171 -6.77 11.96 11.20
N THR A 172 -7.94 12.45 10.86
CA THR A 172 -9.14 12.25 11.66
C THR A 172 -9.81 10.94 11.25
N LEU A 173 -10.42 10.25 12.22
CA LEU A 173 -11.20 9.03 11.96
C LEU A 173 -12.68 9.32 12.15
N PRO A 174 -13.57 8.85 11.26
CA PRO A 174 -15.02 8.86 11.51
C PRO A 174 -15.33 8.17 12.85
N GLY A 175 -16.12 8.82 13.71
CA GLY A 175 -16.37 8.33 15.08
C GLY A 175 -15.15 8.31 16.00
N GLY A 176 -14.07 8.99 15.62
CA GLY A 176 -12.85 9.11 16.40
C GLY A 176 -13.06 9.80 17.74
N TYR A 177 -12.11 9.60 18.65
CA TYR A 177 -12.18 10.12 20.01
C TYR A 177 -12.24 11.65 20.02
N ILE A 178 -13.19 12.21 20.77
CA ILE A 178 -13.26 13.65 21.05
C ILE A 178 -12.46 13.94 22.30
N LEU A 179 -11.53 14.90 22.20
CA LEU A 179 -10.68 15.27 23.31
C LEU A 179 -11.51 15.88 24.45
N LYS A 180 -11.47 15.24 25.63
CA LYS A 180 -12.18 15.69 26.83
C LYS A 180 -11.34 16.59 27.75
N GLY A 181 -10.02 16.63 27.53
CA GLY A 181 -9.09 17.24 28.47
C GLY A 181 -9.07 18.77 28.39
N HIS A 182 -9.24 19.43 29.52
CA HIS A 182 -8.92 20.85 29.67
C HIS A 182 -7.40 21.01 29.84
N PHE A 183 -6.79 21.93 29.10
CA PHE A 183 -5.39 22.27 29.30
C PHE A 183 -5.22 22.93 30.66
N ARG A 184 -4.46 22.29 31.56
CA ARG A 184 -3.86 23.02 32.68
C ARG A 184 -2.57 23.62 32.17
N ARG A 185 -2.48 24.96 32.19
CA ARG A 185 -1.30 25.75 31.77
C ARG A 185 -0.03 25.07 32.29
N GLY A 186 0.85 24.65 31.39
CA GLY A 186 2.11 24.02 31.78
C GLY A 186 2.97 25.01 32.57
N TYR A 187 3.52 24.59 33.71
CA TYR A 187 4.39 25.38 34.59
C TYR A 187 5.81 25.60 34.04
N ARG A 188 6.12 25.08 32.83
CA ARG A 188 7.49 25.18 32.28
C ARG A 188 7.72 26.55 31.61
N PRO A 189 8.92 27.14 31.75
CA PRO A 189 9.26 28.46 31.22
C PRO A 189 9.02 28.64 29.71
N PHE A 190 9.06 27.54 28.95
CA PHE A 190 8.86 27.50 27.50
C PHE A 190 7.61 26.70 27.09
N ALA A 191 6.70 26.43 28.03
CA ALA A 191 5.43 25.81 27.69
C ALA A 191 4.65 26.77 26.78
N ARG A 192 4.15 26.25 25.65
CA ARG A 192 3.31 27.04 24.74
C ARG A 192 2.14 27.63 25.51
N THR A 193 1.98 28.95 25.40
CA THR A 193 0.87 29.71 26.02
C THR A 193 -0.48 29.40 25.39
N LYS A 194 -0.51 28.97 24.12
CA LYS A 194 -1.70 28.51 23.41
C LYS A 194 -1.55 27.07 22.95
N LEU A 195 -2.58 26.26 23.21
CA LEU A 195 -2.71 24.94 22.61
C LEU A 195 -2.92 25.05 21.11
N ARG A 196 -2.50 24.01 20.38
CA ARG A 196 -2.90 23.87 18.98
C ARG A 196 -4.39 23.51 18.92
N LYS A 197 -5.09 23.97 17.87
CA LYS A 197 -6.52 23.72 17.69
C LYS A 197 -6.87 22.23 17.77
N ASP A 198 -6.01 21.37 17.22
CA ASP A 198 -6.15 19.90 17.21
C ASP A 198 -5.82 19.21 18.55
N THR A 199 -5.52 19.98 19.60
CA THR A 199 -5.24 19.49 20.96
C THR A 199 -6.21 20.04 22.01
N MET A 200 -7.18 20.86 21.61
CA MET A 200 -8.15 21.49 22.51
C MET A 200 -9.28 20.53 22.90
N ALA A 201 -9.88 20.77 24.08
CA ALA A 201 -11.11 20.10 24.47
C ALA A 201 -12.21 20.31 23.42
N GLY A 202 -13.00 19.29 23.13
CA GLY A 202 -14.05 19.30 22.10
C GLY A 202 -13.54 19.07 20.68
N ALA A 203 -12.22 19.15 20.43
CA ALA A 203 -11.67 18.84 19.11
C ALA A 203 -11.65 17.32 18.86
N GLN A 204 -11.90 16.93 17.62
CA GLN A 204 -11.70 15.56 17.16
C GLN A 204 -10.21 15.24 17.19
N MET A 205 -9.85 14.12 17.84
CA MET A 205 -8.47 13.69 17.92
C MET A 205 -7.97 13.25 16.55
N THR A 206 -6.72 13.62 16.24
CA THR A 206 -6.00 13.07 15.10
C THR A 206 -5.17 11.85 15.50
N TYR A 207 -5.08 10.91 14.57
CA TYR A 207 -4.44 9.62 14.73
C TYR A 207 -3.20 9.55 13.84
N PRO A 208 -2.07 9.03 14.35
CA PRO A 208 -0.93 8.68 13.52
C PRO A 208 -1.35 7.67 12.45
N ALA A 209 -0.96 7.95 11.21
CA ALA A 209 -1.27 7.08 10.09
C ALA A 209 -0.11 7.01 9.10
N LEU A 210 0.04 5.83 8.51
CA LEU A 210 0.89 5.61 7.35
C LEU A 210 0.00 5.61 6.11
N VAL A 211 0.23 6.55 5.20
CA VAL A 211 -0.45 6.64 3.91
C VAL A 211 0.48 6.05 2.86
N LEU A 212 -0.02 5.06 2.14
CA LEU A 212 0.66 4.34 1.08
C LEU A 212 -0.04 4.63 -0.25
N THR A 213 0.75 4.88 -1.29
CA THR A 213 0.29 5.02 -2.66
C THR A 213 1.29 4.33 -3.59
N MET A 214 0.80 3.61 -4.60
CA MET A 214 1.67 3.09 -5.65
C MET A 214 2.28 4.27 -6.43
N LYS A 215 3.55 4.13 -6.81
CA LYS A 215 4.19 5.03 -7.76
C LYS A 215 3.62 4.67 -9.14
N VAL A 216 2.86 5.58 -9.71
CA VAL A 216 2.43 5.46 -11.10
C VAL A 216 3.58 5.99 -11.95
N SER A 217 4.22 5.10 -12.71
CA SER A 217 5.27 5.42 -13.69
C SER A 217 4.68 6.11 -14.92
#